data_AF-A0A2V5YW54-F1
#
_entry.id   AF-A0A2V5YW54-F1
#
_cell.length_a   1.000
_cell.length_b   1.000
_cell.length_c   1.000
_cell.angle_alpha   90.00
_cell.angle_beta   90.00
_cell.angle_gamma   90.00
#
_symmetry.space_group_name_H-M   'P 1'
#
loop_
_entity.id
_entity.type
_entity.pdbx_description
1 polymer ?
#
loop_
_entity_poly.entity_id
_entity_poly.type
_entity_poly.pdbx_seq_one_letter_code
_entity_poly.pdbx_strand_id
1 'polypeptide(L)'
;MKPRTYLLGIACVLVAAEFVCDKLISAESSPPGEPRWIEIGSERAVIVRDSKSADDRNALAWTIDSSEPIDWTLLEKDVEHFYEQYDVKEIWVVNLSDKKKIGTVADKGGYVRPGSHRTLSVAWGPLSDNGRRFALAAYQWKWGTDTLLLLDVGPDDSRSTQIGPVLDKAIEAQIKHAKPRTRGPFDSTYLLTGLPELGKRTGFSDPFTVGIPFVTKDRENDAKVSEGILTLKLVRGAEGPAASVAKTIPGPLPDDPFSESARLAKADRELNAIYSALLKRLDRSEQNALRIEQRVWVERRNQQADDALRTKDTAESSRIVRDRILRQLTEQRSAELRKQLEPDQRSPSPE
;
A
#
# COMPACT_ATOMS: atom_id res chain seq x y z
N MET A 1 67.13 -5.46 14.31
CA MET A 1 66.72 -4.58 13.18
C MET A 1 65.57 -5.25 12.43
N LYS A 2 64.48 -4.50 12.19
CA LYS A 2 63.35 -4.80 11.28
C LYS A 2 63.82 -4.86 9.80
N PRO A 3 63.00 -5.27 8.80
CA PRO A 3 61.70 -5.98 8.83
C PRO A 3 61.65 -7.21 7.89
N ARG A 4 60.63 -8.07 8.06
CA ARG A 4 60.09 -8.90 6.97
C ARG A 4 58.58 -8.74 6.91
N THR A 5 58.14 -8.32 5.74
CA THR A 5 56.75 -8.13 5.31
C THR A 5 56.07 -9.49 5.19
N TYR A 6 54.96 -9.70 5.90
CA TYR A 6 54.03 -10.79 5.62
C TYR A 6 52.75 -10.18 5.05
N LEU A 7 52.55 -10.40 3.74
CA LEU A 7 51.25 -10.34 3.08
C LEU A 7 50.41 -11.49 3.65
N LEU A 8 49.47 -11.17 4.55
CA LEU A 8 48.34 -12.04 4.82
C LEU A 8 47.16 -11.52 4.02
N GLY A 9 46.85 -12.21 2.92
CA GLY A 9 45.59 -12.06 2.20
C GLY A 9 44.45 -12.51 3.10
N ILE A 10 43.66 -11.55 3.57
CA ILE A 10 42.39 -11.82 4.24
C ILE A 10 41.39 -12.20 3.13
N ALA A 11 41.05 -13.48 3.08
CA ALA A 11 39.89 -13.97 2.36
C ALA A 11 38.65 -13.29 2.95
N CYS A 12 38.12 -12.29 2.24
CA CYS A 12 36.80 -11.75 2.52
C CYS A 12 35.78 -12.80 2.08
N VAL A 13 35.22 -13.50 3.06
CA VAL A 13 33.97 -14.23 2.88
C VAL A 13 32.87 -13.16 2.74
N LEU A 14 32.56 -12.80 1.50
CA LEU A 14 31.32 -12.14 1.13
C LEU A 14 30.17 -13.11 1.45
N VAL A 15 29.61 -13.01 2.64
CA VAL A 15 28.23 -13.44 2.85
C VAL A 15 27.36 -12.30 2.32
N ALA A 16 27.22 -12.27 1.00
CA ALA A 16 26.06 -11.66 0.38
C ALA A 16 24.86 -12.42 0.91
N ALA A 17 24.07 -11.79 1.77
CA ALA A 17 22.74 -12.27 2.06
C ALA A 17 21.93 -12.12 0.77
N GLU A 18 21.96 -13.19 -0.02
CA GLU A 18 20.96 -13.54 -1.01
C GLU A 18 19.57 -13.48 -0.38
N PHE A 19 18.97 -12.30 -0.31
CA PHE A 19 17.55 -12.19 -0.56
C PHE A 19 17.37 -12.03 -2.07
N VAL A 20 17.55 -13.17 -2.72
CA VAL A 20 16.93 -13.50 -3.98
C VAL A 20 15.42 -13.43 -3.76
N CYS A 21 14.87 -12.23 -3.91
CA CYS A 21 13.53 -12.07 -4.46
C CYS A 21 13.63 -12.08 -5.99
N ASP A 22 14.22 -13.13 -6.58
CA ASP A 22 14.01 -13.49 -8.01
C ASP A 22 12.60 -14.05 -8.28
N LYS A 23 11.69 -13.93 -7.32
CA LYS A 23 10.26 -14.13 -7.51
C LYS A 23 9.51 -12.93 -6.95
N LEU A 24 9.50 -11.84 -7.71
CA LEU A 24 8.38 -10.90 -7.90
C LEU A 24 8.78 -9.61 -8.67
N ILE A 25 9.75 -9.69 -9.60
CA ILE A 25 9.56 -8.97 -10.87
C ILE A 25 8.59 -9.85 -11.68
N SER A 26 7.33 -9.93 -11.26
CA SER A 26 6.30 -10.30 -12.23
C SER A 26 6.20 -9.07 -13.12
N ALA A 27 6.86 -9.16 -14.27
CA ALA A 27 6.52 -8.37 -15.43
C ALA A 27 5.09 -8.73 -15.83
N GLU A 28 4.09 -8.30 -15.06
CA GLU A 28 2.75 -8.13 -15.59
C GLU A 28 2.78 -6.84 -16.37
N SER A 29 3.21 -6.99 -17.63
CA SER A 29 2.81 -6.11 -18.71
C SER A 29 1.35 -5.74 -18.52
N SER A 30 1.02 -4.45 -18.65
CA SER A 30 -0.36 -4.01 -18.82
C SER A 30 -1.11 -4.99 -19.73
N PRO A 31 -2.36 -5.38 -19.42
CA PRO A 31 -3.12 -6.30 -20.25
C PRO A 31 -3.05 -5.83 -21.71
N PRO A 32 -2.89 -6.75 -22.69
CA PRO A 32 -2.72 -6.36 -24.08
C PRO A 32 -3.87 -5.45 -24.53
N GLY A 33 -3.56 -4.20 -24.88
CA GLY A 33 -4.52 -3.27 -25.49
C GLY A 33 -4.90 -2.02 -24.70
N GLU A 34 -4.46 -1.83 -23.45
CA GLU A 34 -4.70 -0.54 -22.76
C GLU A 34 -3.62 0.51 -23.12
N PRO A 35 -4.02 1.74 -23.53
CA PRO A 35 -3.06 2.79 -23.83
C PRO A 35 -2.29 3.19 -22.55
N ARG A 36 -0.97 3.32 -22.67
CA ARG A 36 -0.05 3.78 -21.61
C ARG A 36 -0.09 5.29 -21.40
N TRP A 37 -1.07 5.95 -21.99
CA TRP A 37 -1.23 7.39 -21.99
C TRP A 37 -2.72 7.73 -21.90
N ILE A 38 -2.99 8.96 -21.51
CA ILE A 38 -4.31 9.55 -21.45
C ILE A 38 -4.31 10.90 -22.13
N GLU A 39 -5.38 11.19 -22.85
CA GLU A 39 -5.59 12.48 -23.51
C GLU A 39 -6.66 13.25 -22.73
N ILE A 40 -6.29 14.48 -22.33
CA ILE A 40 -7.09 15.37 -21.49
C ILE A 40 -7.08 16.74 -22.17
N GLY A 41 -8.18 17.08 -22.83
CA GLY A 41 -8.24 18.28 -23.67
C GLY A 41 -7.25 18.17 -24.85
N SER A 42 -6.38 19.17 -24.99
CA SER A 42 -5.33 19.18 -26.03
C SER A 42 -4.00 18.55 -25.59
N GLU A 43 -3.90 18.13 -24.33
CA GLU A 43 -2.66 17.57 -23.78
C GLU A 43 -2.76 16.05 -23.63
N ARG A 44 -1.63 15.40 -23.81
CA ARG A 44 -1.48 13.96 -23.59
C ARG A 44 -0.46 13.73 -22.50
N ALA A 45 -0.79 12.86 -21.56
CA ALA A 45 0.05 12.50 -20.44
C ALA A 45 0.29 10.99 -20.42
N VAL A 46 1.50 10.58 -20.07
CA VAL A 46 1.87 9.17 -19.92
C VAL A 46 1.40 8.70 -18.55
N ILE A 47 0.65 7.61 -18.50
CA ILE A 47 0.22 7.03 -17.23
C ILE A 47 1.46 6.45 -16.55
N VAL A 48 1.74 6.89 -15.33
CA VAL A 48 2.86 6.37 -14.55
C VAL A 48 2.64 4.88 -14.32
N ARG A 49 3.68 4.10 -14.60
CA ARG A 49 3.69 2.65 -14.41
C ARG A 49 3.25 2.28 -12.98
N ASP A 50 2.36 1.31 -12.87
CA ASP A 50 1.87 0.75 -11.59
C ASP A 50 1.24 1.79 -10.63
N SER A 51 0.81 2.94 -11.17
CA SER A 51 0.16 4.01 -10.39
C SER A 51 -1.35 3.97 -10.43
N LYS A 52 -1.97 3.02 -11.15
CA LYS A 52 -3.44 2.91 -11.21
C LYS A 52 -3.99 2.46 -9.87
N SER A 53 -5.11 3.04 -9.45
CA SER A 53 -5.86 2.55 -8.30
C SER A 53 -6.53 1.22 -8.62
N ALA A 54 -6.73 0.36 -7.61
CA ALA A 54 -7.34 -0.97 -7.78
C ALA A 54 -8.80 -0.95 -8.28
N ASP A 55 -9.42 0.22 -8.38
CA ASP A 55 -10.73 0.43 -8.99
C ASP A 55 -10.67 1.13 -10.35
N ASP A 56 -9.48 1.26 -10.93
CA ASP A 56 -9.17 1.87 -12.22
C ASP A 56 -9.69 3.31 -12.40
N ARG A 57 -10.02 3.98 -11.29
CA ARG A 57 -10.53 5.36 -11.31
C ARG A 57 -9.43 6.39 -11.38
N ASN A 58 -8.37 6.21 -10.60
CA ASN A 58 -7.34 7.22 -10.42
C ASN A 58 -5.96 6.68 -10.78
N ALA A 59 -5.10 7.56 -11.29
CA ALA A 59 -3.69 7.24 -11.53
C ALA A 59 -2.85 8.51 -11.38
N LEU A 60 -1.53 8.33 -11.36
CA LEU A 60 -0.62 9.42 -11.66
C LEU A 60 -0.29 9.38 -13.15
N ALA A 61 -0.18 10.54 -13.78
CA ALA A 61 0.25 10.66 -15.18
C ALA A 61 1.21 11.83 -15.31
N TRP A 62 2.22 11.73 -16.17
CA TRP A 62 3.17 12.81 -16.36
C TRP A 62 3.08 13.38 -17.78
N THR A 63 3.18 14.70 -17.87
CA THR A 63 3.29 15.40 -19.16
C THR A 63 4.73 15.59 -19.55
N ILE A 64 4.97 15.68 -20.85
CA ILE A 64 6.30 15.74 -21.42
C ILE A 64 6.73 17.20 -21.58
N ASP A 65 7.98 17.50 -21.19
CA ASP A 65 8.65 18.75 -21.51
C ASP A 65 9.38 18.59 -22.84
N SER A 66 8.80 19.10 -23.92
CA SER A 66 9.40 19.04 -25.26
C SER A 66 9.00 20.24 -26.10
N SER A 67 9.97 20.82 -26.79
CA SER A 67 9.75 21.81 -27.86
C SER A 67 9.50 21.17 -29.23
N GLU A 68 9.74 19.87 -29.37
CA GLU A 68 9.58 19.10 -30.60
C GLU A 68 8.35 18.17 -30.53
N PRO A 69 7.79 17.75 -31.68
CA PRO A 69 6.70 16.77 -31.72
C PRO A 69 7.09 15.47 -31.02
N ILE A 70 6.20 14.98 -30.16
CA ILE A 70 6.42 13.75 -29.39
C ILE A 70 6.06 12.54 -30.26
N ASP A 71 7.00 11.61 -30.44
CA ASP A 71 6.74 10.30 -31.04
C ASP A 71 6.09 9.36 -30.03
N TRP A 72 4.75 9.41 -29.99
CA TRP A 72 3.95 8.52 -29.15
C TRP A 72 4.02 7.04 -29.55
N THR A 73 4.44 6.73 -30.79
CA THR A 73 4.55 5.33 -31.23
C THR A 73 5.71 4.60 -30.54
N LEU A 74 6.70 5.36 -30.07
CA LEU A 74 7.83 4.84 -29.32
C LEU A 74 7.40 4.25 -27.97
N LEU A 75 6.38 4.82 -27.32
CA LEU A 75 5.86 4.30 -26.04
C LEU A 75 5.29 2.86 -26.15
N GLU A 76 4.89 2.44 -27.36
CA GLU A 76 4.37 1.11 -27.65
C GLU A 76 5.46 0.14 -28.14
N LYS A 77 6.42 0.63 -28.91
CA LYS A 77 7.47 -0.19 -29.54
C LYS A 77 8.72 -0.38 -28.67
N ASP A 78 9.12 0.67 -27.97
CA ASP A 78 10.31 0.71 -27.12
C ASP A 78 10.11 1.72 -25.97
N VAL A 79 9.46 1.22 -24.92
CA VAL A 79 9.06 2.04 -23.77
C VAL A 79 10.26 2.62 -23.01
N GLU A 80 11.37 1.89 -22.96
CA GLU A 80 12.56 2.34 -22.23
C GLU A 80 13.21 3.50 -22.98
N HIS A 81 13.33 3.39 -24.31
CA HIS A 81 13.81 4.52 -25.12
C HIS A 81 12.89 5.74 -25.03
N PHE A 82 11.56 5.55 -24.94
CA PHE A 82 10.64 6.66 -24.70
C PHE A 82 10.96 7.40 -23.39
N TYR A 83 11.21 6.67 -22.31
CA TYR A 83 11.55 7.26 -21.01
C TYR A 83 12.92 7.94 -21.01
N GLU A 84 13.88 7.42 -21.78
CA GLU A 84 15.18 8.07 -21.96
C GLU A 84 15.10 9.36 -22.79
N GLN A 85 14.23 9.39 -23.81
CA GLN A 85 14.12 10.50 -24.75
C GLN A 85 13.38 11.72 -24.17
N TYR A 86 12.33 11.51 -23.38
CA TYR A 86 11.44 12.60 -22.96
C TYR A 86 11.54 12.90 -21.46
N ASP A 87 11.65 14.18 -21.14
CA ASP A 87 11.69 14.68 -19.76
C ASP A 87 10.29 15.02 -19.23
N VAL A 88 10.17 15.02 -17.91
CA VAL A 88 8.91 15.26 -17.20
C VAL A 88 8.71 16.75 -16.96
N LYS A 89 7.59 17.28 -17.43
CA LYS A 89 7.15 18.66 -17.16
C LYS A 89 6.38 18.77 -15.85
N GLU A 90 5.34 17.95 -15.69
CA GLU A 90 4.47 17.93 -14.51
C GLU A 90 3.98 16.50 -14.25
N ILE A 91 3.64 16.21 -13.00
CA ILE A 91 2.92 15.00 -12.62
C ILE A 91 1.51 15.38 -12.20
N TRP A 92 0.54 14.82 -12.89
CA TRP A 92 -0.87 14.98 -12.66
C TRP A 92 -1.44 13.85 -11.82
N VAL A 93 -2.41 14.20 -11.00
CA VAL A 93 -3.42 13.25 -10.51
C VAL A 93 -4.54 13.25 -11.53
N VAL A 94 -4.86 12.08 -12.09
CA VAL A 94 -5.88 11.96 -13.14
C VAL A 94 -7.03 11.05 -12.69
N ASN A 95 -8.21 11.32 -13.24
CA ASN A 95 -9.32 10.39 -13.27
C ASN A 95 -9.36 9.77 -14.68
N LEU A 96 -9.18 8.45 -14.73
CA LEU A 96 -9.08 7.69 -15.97
C LEU A 96 -10.42 7.57 -16.68
N SER A 97 -11.50 7.32 -15.92
CA SER A 97 -12.85 7.13 -16.47
C SER A 97 -13.39 8.42 -17.09
N ASP A 98 -13.18 9.55 -16.40
CA ASP A 98 -13.68 10.85 -16.82
C ASP A 98 -12.69 11.59 -17.75
N LYS A 99 -11.53 10.98 -18.04
CA LYS A 99 -10.42 11.59 -18.80
C LYS A 99 -10.10 13.01 -18.34
N LYS A 100 -9.91 13.15 -17.03
CA LYS A 100 -9.85 14.45 -16.36
C LYS A 100 -8.58 14.59 -15.53
N LYS A 101 -7.94 15.77 -15.62
CA LYS A 101 -6.92 16.21 -14.67
C LYS A 101 -7.61 16.69 -13.40
N ILE A 102 -7.29 16.04 -12.28
CA ILE A 102 -7.83 16.37 -10.95
C ILE A 102 -6.94 17.39 -10.25
N GLY A 103 -5.64 17.32 -10.50
CA GLY A 103 -4.68 18.33 -10.05
C GLY A 103 -3.25 17.95 -10.43
N THR A 104 -2.31 18.73 -9.93
CA THR A 104 -0.86 18.50 -10.09
C THR A 104 -0.28 18.14 -8.73
N VAL A 105 0.66 17.21 -8.71
CA VAL A 105 1.45 16.89 -7.51
C VAL A 105 2.35 18.09 -7.21
N ALA A 106 2.21 18.71 -6.03
CA ALA A 106 2.86 20.00 -5.73
C ALA A 106 4.38 19.93 -5.57
N ASP A 107 4.95 18.73 -5.46
CA ASP A 107 6.40 18.55 -5.41
C ASP A 107 6.99 18.56 -6.82
N LYS A 108 8.01 19.41 -7.05
CA LYS A 108 8.80 19.42 -8.28
C LYS A 108 9.71 18.21 -8.43
N GLY A 109 9.65 17.25 -7.48
CA GLY A 109 10.16 15.90 -7.68
C GLY A 109 9.53 15.28 -8.92
N GLY A 110 10.18 15.47 -10.07
CA GLY A 110 9.72 14.96 -11.36
C GLY A 110 9.53 13.45 -11.35
N TYR A 111 8.75 12.93 -12.29
CA TYR A 111 8.57 11.50 -12.43
C TYR A 111 9.93 10.89 -12.76
N VAL A 112 10.26 9.79 -12.11
CA VAL A 112 11.57 9.18 -12.30
C VAL A 112 11.42 7.93 -13.15
N ARG A 113 12.12 7.98 -14.29
CA ARG A 113 12.14 6.97 -15.34
C ARG A 113 12.44 5.58 -14.75
N PRO A 114 11.74 4.53 -15.20
CA PRO A 114 12.19 3.16 -15.02
C PRO A 114 13.67 3.00 -15.43
N GLY A 115 14.44 2.24 -14.66
CA GLY A 115 15.88 2.04 -14.91
C GLY A 115 16.82 3.10 -14.33
N SER A 116 16.32 4.28 -13.96
CA SER A 116 17.10 5.23 -13.17
C SER A 116 17.23 4.79 -11.71
N HIS A 117 18.18 5.34 -10.95
CA HIS A 117 18.32 5.05 -9.51
C HIS A 117 17.12 5.53 -8.66
N ARG A 118 16.05 6.09 -9.26
CA ARG A 118 14.86 6.48 -8.52
C ARG A 118 13.59 5.89 -9.13
N THR A 119 12.62 5.59 -8.28
CA THR A 119 11.35 4.94 -8.62
C THR A 119 10.19 5.65 -7.94
N LEU A 120 9.03 5.72 -8.59
CA LEU A 120 7.79 6.21 -7.99
C LEU A 120 6.86 5.04 -7.66
N SER A 121 6.50 4.91 -6.39
CA SER A 121 5.52 3.92 -5.90
C SER A 121 4.29 4.62 -5.34
N VAL A 122 3.10 4.09 -5.62
CA VAL A 122 1.84 4.68 -5.17
C VAL A 122 0.99 3.66 -4.41
N ALA A 123 0.41 4.08 -3.29
CA ALA A 123 -0.59 3.30 -2.55
C ALA A 123 -1.89 4.09 -2.44
N TRP A 124 -2.96 3.58 -3.07
CA TRP A 124 -4.27 4.21 -3.05
C TRP A 124 -5.14 3.73 -1.90
N GLY A 125 -5.70 4.67 -1.14
CA GLY A 125 -6.70 4.41 -0.12
C GLY A 125 -8.10 4.20 -0.72
N PRO A 126 -9.04 3.69 0.10
CA PRO A 126 -10.43 3.59 -0.31
C PRO A 126 -11.08 4.96 -0.52
N LEU A 127 -12.11 4.98 -1.34
CA LEU A 127 -13.07 6.08 -1.38
C LEU A 127 -13.80 6.19 -0.05
N SER A 128 -13.91 7.43 0.43
CA SER A 128 -14.80 7.87 1.49
C SER A 128 -16.18 8.18 0.92
N ASP A 129 -17.19 8.34 1.77
CA ASP A 129 -18.57 8.58 1.37
C ASP A 129 -18.77 9.84 0.50
N ASN A 130 -17.87 10.83 0.65
CA ASN A 130 -17.87 12.05 -0.17
C ASN A 130 -17.09 11.92 -1.49
N GLY A 131 -16.75 10.70 -1.91
CA GLY A 131 -16.01 10.45 -3.16
C GLY A 131 -14.53 10.82 -3.11
N ARG A 132 -13.98 11.20 -1.93
CA ARG A 132 -12.55 11.48 -1.77
C ARG A 132 -11.78 10.27 -1.28
N ARG A 133 -10.49 10.17 -1.61
CA ARG A 133 -9.58 9.16 -1.06
C ARG A 133 -8.22 9.76 -0.74
N PHE A 134 -7.50 9.16 0.19
CA PHE A 134 -6.08 9.44 0.35
C PHE A 134 -5.25 8.55 -0.57
N ALA A 135 -4.06 9.00 -0.90
CA ALA A 135 -3.02 8.16 -1.48
C ALA A 135 -1.64 8.55 -0.95
N LEU A 136 -0.70 7.62 -0.98
CA LEU A 136 0.70 7.86 -0.68
C LEU A 136 1.52 7.68 -1.94
N ALA A 137 2.42 8.62 -2.21
CA ALA A 137 3.36 8.55 -3.32
C ALA A 137 4.79 8.66 -2.79
N ALA A 138 5.61 7.63 -3.00
CA ALA A 138 7.00 7.57 -2.55
C ALA A 138 7.95 7.68 -3.74
N TYR A 139 8.78 8.70 -3.73
CA TYR A 139 9.93 8.86 -4.62
C TYR A 139 11.13 8.21 -3.95
N GLN A 140 11.40 6.97 -4.34
CA GLN A 140 12.50 6.17 -3.81
C GLN A 140 13.78 6.49 -4.58
N TRP A 141 14.90 6.62 -3.91
CA TRP A 141 16.26 6.71 -4.46
C TRP A 141 17.11 5.56 -3.88
N LYS A 142 18.33 5.38 -4.38
CA LYS A 142 19.24 4.29 -3.98
C LYS A 142 19.51 4.21 -2.47
N TRP A 143 19.36 5.33 -1.76
CA TRP A 143 19.63 5.40 -0.32
C TRP A 143 18.37 5.30 0.55
N GLY A 144 17.19 5.58 0.01
CA GLY A 144 15.98 5.71 0.82
C GLY A 144 14.84 6.37 0.05
N THR A 145 13.77 6.74 0.75
CA THR A 145 12.72 7.57 0.17
C THR A 145 13.11 9.05 0.28
N ASP A 146 13.34 9.69 -0.86
CA ASP A 146 13.70 11.13 -0.95
C ASP A 146 12.50 12.00 -0.60
N THR A 147 11.34 11.68 -1.20
CA THR A 147 10.07 12.34 -0.92
C THR A 147 8.98 11.30 -0.69
N LEU A 148 8.26 11.44 0.43
CA LEU A 148 6.97 10.76 0.65
C LEU A 148 5.85 11.79 0.71
N LEU A 149 4.93 11.73 -0.25
CA LEU A 149 3.77 12.61 -0.34
C LEU A 149 2.49 11.92 0.12
N LEU A 150 1.68 12.64 0.87
CA LEU A 150 0.28 12.33 1.14
C LEU A 150 -0.60 13.15 0.19
N LEU A 151 -1.46 12.47 -0.54
CA LEU A 151 -2.43 13.05 -1.47
C LEU A 151 -3.84 12.93 -0.86
N ASP A 152 -4.65 13.98 -0.92
CA ASP A 152 -6.10 13.96 -0.71
C ASP A 152 -6.78 14.29 -2.03
N VAL A 153 -7.34 13.26 -2.67
CA VAL A 153 -7.87 13.30 -4.03
C VAL A 153 -9.39 13.27 -3.97
N GLY A 154 -10.02 14.29 -4.52
CA GLY A 154 -11.46 14.40 -4.70
C GLY A 154 -11.91 14.22 -6.15
N PRO A 155 -13.21 14.47 -6.42
CA PRO A 155 -13.79 14.39 -7.76
C PRO A 155 -13.26 15.46 -8.72
N ASP A 156 -12.91 16.64 -8.18
CA ASP A 156 -12.59 17.83 -8.99
C ASP A 156 -11.27 18.50 -8.61
N ASP A 157 -10.66 18.09 -7.50
CA ASP A 157 -9.46 18.70 -6.95
C ASP A 157 -8.57 17.66 -6.26
N SER A 158 -7.27 17.95 -6.17
CA SER A 158 -6.35 17.20 -5.32
C SER A 158 -5.44 18.14 -4.54
N ARG A 159 -5.10 17.74 -3.32
CA ARG A 159 -4.11 18.43 -2.47
C ARG A 159 -3.02 17.46 -2.06
N SER A 160 -1.80 17.95 -1.87
CA SER A 160 -0.65 17.12 -1.51
C SER A 160 0.21 17.75 -0.43
N THR A 161 0.84 16.94 0.41
CA THR A 161 1.78 17.39 1.45
C THR A 161 2.90 16.37 1.64
N GLN A 162 4.14 16.84 1.80
CA GLN A 162 5.27 15.98 2.13
C GLN A 162 5.22 15.57 3.60
N ILE A 163 5.20 14.26 3.85
CA ILE A 163 5.07 13.68 5.19
C ILE A 163 6.31 12.91 5.65
N GLY A 164 7.29 12.68 4.78
CA GLY A 164 8.56 11.99 5.10
C GLY A 164 9.21 12.49 6.40
N PRO A 165 9.44 13.82 6.56
CA PRO A 165 10.07 14.36 7.77
C PRO A 165 9.33 14.07 9.09
N VAL A 166 7.99 13.93 9.03
CA VAL A 166 7.18 13.59 10.21
C VAL A 166 7.46 12.14 10.63
N LEU A 167 7.57 11.23 9.66
CA LEU A 167 7.83 9.82 9.90
C LEU A 167 9.29 9.58 10.30
N ASP A 168 10.25 10.23 9.62
CA ASP A 168 11.68 10.14 9.94
C ASP A 168 11.95 10.52 11.40
N LYS A 169 11.33 11.61 11.87
CA LYS A 169 11.43 12.05 13.26
C LYS A 169 10.91 11.01 14.25
N ALA A 170 9.82 10.32 13.92
CA ALA A 170 9.25 9.27 14.76
C ALA A 170 10.13 8.02 14.79
N ILE A 171 10.67 7.61 13.64
CA ILE A 171 11.63 6.50 13.53
C ILE A 171 12.91 6.82 14.30
N GLU A 172 13.46 8.02 14.14
CA GLU A 172 14.64 8.46 14.88
C GLU A 172 14.44 8.42 16.39
N ALA A 173 13.29 8.90 16.88
CA ALA A 173 12.97 8.84 18.31
C ALA A 173 12.92 7.38 18.80
N GLN A 174 12.35 6.47 18.01
CA GLN A 174 12.30 5.05 18.30
C GLN A 174 13.70 4.39 18.29
N ILE A 175 14.55 4.75 17.33
CA ILE A 175 15.95 4.28 17.26
C ILE A 175 16.73 4.78 18.48
N LYS A 176 16.65 6.08 18.80
CA LYS A 176 17.36 6.68 19.94
C LYS A 176 16.92 6.07 21.26
N HIS A 177 15.63 5.74 21.41
CA HIS A 177 15.12 5.05 22.60
C HIS A 177 15.67 3.62 22.71
N ALA A 178 15.68 2.85 21.62
CA ALA A 178 16.14 1.46 21.63
C ALA A 178 17.67 1.32 21.67
N LYS A 179 18.39 2.25 21.01
CA LYS A 179 19.85 2.25 20.83
C LYS A 179 20.39 3.68 21.04
N PRO A 180 20.55 4.14 22.30
CA PRO A 180 20.90 5.54 22.61
C PRO A 180 22.25 6.02 22.05
N ARG A 181 23.16 5.09 21.74
CA ARG A 181 24.48 5.37 21.19
C ARG A 181 24.51 5.45 19.67
N THR A 182 23.46 5.01 18.98
CA THR A 182 23.39 5.11 17.52
C THR A 182 23.20 6.58 17.13
N ARG A 183 24.09 7.07 16.26
CA ARG A 183 24.06 8.41 15.70
C ARG A 183 23.77 8.29 14.21
N GLY A 184 22.95 9.20 13.68
CA GLY A 184 22.68 9.29 12.25
C GLY A 184 23.81 10.02 11.50
N PRO A 185 23.65 10.29 10.20
CA PRO A 185 22.37 10.35 9.48
C PRO A 185 21.79 8.98 9.11
N PHE A 186 20.47 8.87 9.19
CA PHE A 186 19.74 7.68 8.77
C PHE A 186 18.97 7.94 7.47
N ASP A 187 18.85 6.91 6.65
CA ASP A 187 17.96 6.91 5.50
C ASP A 187 16.85 5.89 5.69
N SER A 188 15.60 6.36 5.57
CA SER A 188 14.41 5.53 5.70
C SER A 188 13.80 5.26 4.32
N THR A 189 13.53 4.00 4.03
CA THR A 189 12.76 3.56 2.87
C THR A 189 11.36 3.18 3.32
N TYR A 190 10.34 3.81 2.72
CA TYR A 190 8.93 3.48 2.91
C TYR A 190 8.49 2.52 1.81
N LEU A 191 8.10 1.30 2.21
CA LEU A 191 7.78 0.23 1.28
C LEU A 191 6.31 0.31 0.88
N LEU A 192 6.02 1.07 -0.18
CA LEU A 192 4.68 1.16 -0.76
C LEU A 192 4.42 0.10 -1.84
N THR A 193 5.47 -0.35 -2.53
CA THR A 193 5.38 -1.42 -3.52
C THR A 193 5.09 -2.75 -2.82
N GLY A 194 4.18 -3.55 -3.37
CA GLY A 194 3.86 -4.86 -2.79
C GLY A 194 3.08 -4.77 -1.48
N LEU A 195 2.57 -3.58 -1.11
CA LEU A 195 1.55 -3.49 -0.06
C LEU A 195 0.38 -4.39 -0.46
N PRO A 196 -0.06 -5.32 0.41
CA PRO A 196 -1.13 -6.22 0.06
C PRO A 196 -2.43 -5.44 -0.08
N GLU A 197 -3.23 -5.85 -1.04
CA GLU A 197 -4.58 -5.34 -1.20
C GLU A 197 -5.45 -5.85 -0.04
N LEU A 198 -5.65 -4.99 0.97
CA LEU A 198 -6.59 -5.25 2.06
C LEU A 198 -8.00 -4.98 1.53
N GLY A 199 -8.46 -5.93 0.73
CA GLY A 199 -9.69 -5.76 0.02
C GLY A 199 -9.58 -4.90 -1.26
N LYS A 200 -9.94 -3.61 -1.19
CA LYS A 200 -9.66 -2.57 -2.22
C LYS A 200 -8.81 -1.43 -1.61
N ARG A 201 -8.01 -1.76 -0.59
CA ARG A 201 -7.38 -0.81 0.32
C ARG A 201 -5.92 -1.21 0.52
N THR A 202 -5.04 -0.79 -0.36
CA THR A 202 -3.64 -1.22 -0.40
C THR A 202 -2.86 -0.65 0.79
N GLY A 203 -2.60 -1.45 1.83
CA GLY A 203 -2.00 -0.99 3.10
C GLY A 203 -2.92 -0.13 4.00
N PHE A 204 -4.09 0.28 3.52
CA PHE A 204 -5.09 1.04 4.27
C PHE A 204 -6.03 0.10 5.04
N SER A 205 -6.11 0.27 6.35
CA SER A 205 -7.10 -0.44 7.18
C SER A 205 -8.49 0.19 7.07
N ASP A 206 -8.54 1.52 7.02
CA ASP A 206 -9.73 2.35 6.80
C ASP A 206 -9.34 3.59 5.98
N PRO A 207 -10.31 4.43 5.53
CA PRO A 207 -10.00 5.60 4.71
C PRO A 207 -9.03 6.62 5.35
N PHE A 208 -8.83 6.56 6.66
CA PHE A 208 -8.03 7.51 7.44
C PHE A 208 -6.88 6.84 8.20
N THR A 209 -6.64 5.55 7.99
CA THR A 209 -5.60 4.81 8.70
C THR A 209 -4.83 3.87 7.78
N VAL A 210 -3.52 4.09 7.67
CA VAL A 210 -2.63 3.33 6.79
C VAL A 210 -1.45 2.76 7.57
N GLY A 211 -1.09 1.52 7.25
CA GLY A 211 0.13 0.87 7.70
C GLY A 211 1.21 0.97 6.63
N ILE A 212 2.40 1.44 6.98
CA ILE A 212 3.53 1.57 6.07
C ILE A 212 4.72 0.80 6.66
N PRO A 213 5.18 -0.28 6.01
CA PRO A 213 6.44 -0.91 6.36
C PRO A 213 7.59 0.04 6.03
N PHE A 214 8.60 0.05 6.89
CA PHE A 214 9.80 0.83 6.68
C PHE A 214 11.04 0.02 6.99
N VAL A 215 12.12 0.36 6.30
CA VAL A 215 13.48 -0.06 6.63
C VAL A 215 14.30 1.21 6.79
N THR A 216 15.17 1.24 7.79
CA THR A 216 16.05 2.37 8.05
C THR A 216 17.48 1.89 8.15
N LYS A 217 18.35 2.55 7.39
CA LYS A 217 19.78 2.25 7.34
C LYS A 217 20.58 3.43 7.85
N ASP A 218 21.79 3.11 8.31
CA ASP A 218 22.85 4.08 8.52
C ASP A 218 23.40 4.48 7.17
N ARG A 219 23.40 5.78 6.86
CA ARG A 219 23.81 6.28 5.55
C ARG A 219 25.29 6.01 5.26
N GLU A 220 26.15 6.05 6.28
CA GLU A 220 27.60 5.94 6.10
C GLU A 220 28.02 4.50 5.87
N ASN A 221 27.39 3.57 6.58
CA ASN A 221 27.80 2.16 6.60
C ASN A 221 26.87 1.25 5.79
N ASP A 222 25.77 1.79 5.24
CA ASP A 222 24.64 1.07 4.61
C ASP A 222 24.07 -0.06 5.49
N ALA A 223 24.34 0.00 6.80
CA ALA A 223 23.95 -1.03 7.75
C ALA A 223 22.49 -0.83 8.17
N LYS A 224 21.70 -1.91 8.19
CA LYS A 224 20.32 -1.87 8.68
C LYS A 224 20.30 -1.51 10.18
N VAL A 225 19.63 -0.41 10.52
CA VAL A 225 19.53 0.12 11.88
C VAL A 225 18.22 -0.28 12.54
N SER A 226 17.12 -0.14 11.81
CA SER A 226 15.76 -0.41 12.28
C SER A 226 14.88 -0.84 11.11
N GLU A 227 13.85 -1.61 11.40
CA GLU A 227 12.77 -1.91 10.46
C GLU A 227 11.49 -2.13 11.26
N GLY A 228 10.35 -2.03 10.59
CA GLY A 228 9.05 -2.24 11.23
C GLY A 228 7.89 -1.63 10.46
N ILE A 229 6.77 -1.45 11.15
CA ILE A 229 5.54 -0.91 10.57
C ILE A 229 5.14 0.38 11.31
N LEU A 230 4.98 1.45 10.55
CA LEU A 230 4.35 2.70 10.99
C LEU A 230 2.85 2.63 10.73
N THR A 231 2.04 2.93 11.75
CA THR A 231 0.60 3.16 11.58
C THR A 231 0.36 4.65 11.62
N LEU A 232 -0.18 5.19 10.54
CA LEU A 232 -0.51 6.61 10.42
C LEU A 232 -2.00 6.84 10.56
N LYS A 233 -2.37 7.94 11.21
CA LYS A 233 -3.69 8.55 11.11
C LYS A 233 -3.62 9.73 10.14
N LEU A 234 -4.56 9.77 9.22
CA LEU A 234 -4.64 10.73 8.13
C LEU A 234 -5.80 11.68 8.38
N VAL A 235 -5.57 12.97 8.14
CA VAL A 235 -6.56 14.02 8.37
C VAL A 235 -6.59 14.96 7.17
N ARG A 236 -7.79 15.41 6.80
CA ARG A 236 -7.97 16.49 5.83
C ARG A 236 -7.90 17.81 6.59
N GLY A 237 -6.77 18.49 6.53
CA GLY A 237 -6.60 19.82 7.11
C GLY A 237 -7.10 20.93 6.18
N ALA A 238 -7.20 22.15 6.70
CA ALA A 238 -7.50 23.35 5.91
C ALA A 238 -6.38 23.63 4.90
N GLU A 239 -5.13 23.61 5.37
CA GLU A 239 -3.92 23.88 4.57
C GLU A 239 -3.46 22.72 3.68
N GLY A 240 -4.07 21.55 3.81
CA GLY A 240 -3.67 20.33 3.09
C GLY A 240 -3.89 19.06 3.89
N PRO A 241 -3.64 17.89 3.28
CA PRO A 241 -3.69 16.63 4.00
C PRO A 241 -2.54 16.52 5.01
N ALA A 242 -2.80 15.91 6.16
CA ALA A 242 -1.81 15.70 7.21
C ALA A 242 -1.78 14.25 7.68
N ALA A 243 -0.60 13.81 8.14
CA ALA A 243 -0.41 12.52 8.76
C ALA A 243 0.19 12.68 10.16
N SER A 244 -0.24 11.83 11.09
CA SER A 244 0.38 11.67 12.40
C SER A 244 0.69 10.20 12.66
N VAL A 245 1.85 9.90 13.24
CA VAL A 245 2.24 8.54 13.62
C VAL A 245 1.46 8.14 14.87
N ALA A 246 0.54 7.19 14.73
CA ALA A 246 -0.25 6.66 15.86
C ALA A 246 0.50 5.54 16.59
N LYS A 247 1.27 4.72 15.85
CA LYS A 247 2.03 3.62 16.42
C LYS A 247 3.22 3.26 15.54
N THR A 248 4.35 2.91 16.17
CA THR A 248 5.51 2.29 15.52
C THR A 248 5.67 0.90 16.11
N ILE A 249 5.67 -0.13 15.26
CA ILE A 249 5.92 -1.52 15.66
C ILE A 249 7.29 -1.91 15.09
N PRO A 250 8.36 -1.88 15.90
CA PRO A 250 9.67 -2.32 15.44
C PRO A 250 9.74 -3.85 15.38
N GLY A 251 10.57 -4.37 14.48
CA GLY A 251 10.80 -5.80 14.34
C GLY A 251 10.90 -6.22 12.88
N PRO A 252 11.36 -7.45 12.62
CA PRO A 252 11.55 -7.95 11.26
C PRO A 252 10.26 -7.86 10.45
N LEU A 253 10.39 -7.39 9.22
CA LEU A 253 9.29 -7.38 8.26
C LEU A 253 9.04 -8.83 7.80
N PRO A 254 7.80 -9.34 7.90
CA PRO A 254 7.44 -10.62 7.27
C PRO A 254 7.41 -10.47 5.75
N ASP A 255 7.51 -11.60 5.03
CA ASP A 255 7.44 -11.66 3.55
C ASP A 255 6.20 -10.96 2.97
N ASP A 256 5.08 -11.00 3.71
CA ASP A 256 3.94 -10.10 3.51
C ASP A 256 3.59 -9.45 4.86
N PRO A 257 3.94 -8.16 5.07
CA PRO A 257 3.79 -7.47 6.34
C PRO A 257 2.33 -7.28 6.78
N PHE A 258 1.36 -7.52 5.89
CA PHE A 258 -0.06 -7.45 6.23
C PHE A 258 -0.88 -8.64 5.73
N SER A 259 -0.29 -9.77 5.33
CA SER A 259 -0.98 -10.95 4.78
C SER A 259 -2.21 -11.37 5.57
N GLU A 260 -2.10 -11.48 6.89
CA GLU A 260 -3.25 -11.88 7.71
C GLU A 260 -4.29 -10.74 7.82
N SER A 261 -3.87 -9.48 7.90
CA SER A 261 -4.80 -8.34 7.80
C SER A 261 -5.49 -8.29 6.42
N ALA A 262 -4.81 -8.68 5.34
CA ALA A 262 -5.29 -8.68 3.96
C ALA A 262 -6.34 -9.75 3.74
N ARG A 263 -6.00 -10.95 4.19
CA ARG A 263 -6.89 -12.10 4.16
C ARG A 263 -8.10 -11.87 5.06
N LEU A 264 -7.94 -11.25 6.23
CA LEU A 264 -9.05 -10.80 7.07
C LEU A 264 -9.93 -9.77 6.36
N ALA A 265 -9.35 -8.71 5.81
CA ALA A 265 -10.10 -7.67 5.11
C ALA A 265 -10.86 -8.23 3.89
N LYS A 266 -10.28 -9.19 3.17
CA LYS A 266 -10.97 -9.93 2.11
C LYS A 266 -12.15 -10.71 2.67
N ALA A 267 -11.95 -11.49 3.73
CA ALA A 267 -13.02 -12.25 4.39
C ALA A 267 -14.16 -11.34 4.89
N ASP A 268 -13.84 -10.18 5.49
CA ASP A 268 -14.84 -9.21 5.96
C ASP A 268 -15.67 -8.63 4.80
N ARG A 269 -15.05 -8.36 3.64
CA ARG A 269 -15.80 -7.90 2.46
C ARG A 269 -16.74 -8.98 1.94
N GLU A 270 -16.26 -10.21 1.83
CA GLU A 270 -17.08 -11.33 1.38
C GLU A 270 -18.27 -11.53 2.32
N LEU A 271 -18.02 -11.54 3.63
CA LEU A 271 -19.06 -11.63 4.65
C LEU A 271 -20.10 -10.51 4.48
N ASN A 272 -19.66 -9.25 4.34
CA ASN A 272 -20.55 -8.11 4.19
C ASN A 272 -21.37 -8.16 2.89
N ALA A 273 -20.78 -8.66 1.80
CA ALA A 273 -21.50 -8.85 0.54
C ALA A 273 -22.60 -9.93 0.66
N ILE A 274 -22.27 -11.06 1.30
CA ILE A 274 -23.21 -12.16 1.56
C ILE A 274 -24.34 -11.69 2.48
N TYR A 275 -23.99 -11.02 3.58
CA TYR A 275 -24.94 -10.45 4.53
C TYR A 275 -25.89 -9.46 3.86
N SER A 276 -25.36 -8.56 3.02
CA SER A 276 -26.17 -7.60 2.26
C SER A 276 -27.09 -8.28 1.25
N ALA A 277 -26.64 -9.36 0.61
CA ALA A 277 -27.47 -10.16 -0.29
C ALA A 277 -28.59 -10.89 0.46
N LEU A 278 -28.32 -11.44 1.65
CA LEU A 278 -29.31 -12.10 2.48
C LEU A 278 -30.39 -11.11 2.95
N LEU A 279 -29.99 -9.95 3.46
CA LEU A 279 -30.92 -8.90 3.90
C LEU A 279 -31.90 -8.47 2.80
N LYS A 280 -31.49 -8.47 1.53
CA LYS A 280 -32.36 -8.11 0.40
C LYS A 280 -33.44 -9.16 0.11
N ARG A 281 -33.27 -10.40 0.56
CA ARG A 281 -34.19 -11.53 0.32
C ARG A 281 -35.16 -11.79 1.46
N LEU A 282 -34.80 -11.36 2.67
CA LEU A 282 -35.57 -11.59 3.90
C LEU A 282 -36.67 -10.54 4.10
N ASP A 283 -37.73 -10.93 4.81
CA ASP A 283 -38.76 -9.98 5.23
C ASP A 283 -38.27 -9.03 6.35
N ARG A 284 -39.08 -8.03 6.73
CA ARG A 284 -38.66 -7.03 7.75
C ARG A 284 -38.38 -7.64 9.12
N SER A 285 -39.10 -8.69 9.51
CA SER A 285 -38.93 -9.34 10.80
C SER A 285 -37.61 -10.12 10.81
N GLU A 286 -37.37 -10.90 9.77
CA GLU A 286 -36.16 -11.70 9.56
C GLU A 286 -34.92 -10.81 9.37
N GLN A 287 -35.03 -9.69 8.67
CA GLN A 287 -33.96 -8.71 8.55
C GLN A 287 -33.53 -8.17 9.92
N ASN A 288 -34.48 -7.86 10.80
CA ASN A 288 -34.19 -7.36 12.14
C ASN A 288 -33.55 -8.44 13.02
N ALA A 289 -34.03 -9.68 12.92
CA ALA A 289 -33.43 -10.82 13.60
C ALA A 289 -31.97 -11.02 13.17
N LEU A 290 -31.70 -11.02 11.85
CA LEU A 290 -30.35 -11.17 11.31
C LEU A 290 -29.42 -10.01 11.71
N ARG A 291 -29.91 -8.77 11.76
CA ARG A 291 -29.13 -7.61 12.24
C ARG A 291 -28.68 -7.79 13.69
N ILE A 292 -29.57 -8.29 14.55
CA ILE A 292 -29.26 -8.55 15.95
C ILE A 292 -28.25 -9.69 16.05
N GLU A 293 -28.48 -10.80 15.35
CA GLU A 293 -27.59 -11.96 15.34
C GLU A 293 -26.18 -11.58 14.86
N GLN A 294 -26.09 -10.82 13.76
CA GLN A 294 -24.81 -10.40 13.21
C GLN A 294 -24.04 -9.47 14.16
N ARG A 295 -24.73 -8.59 14.89
CA ARG A 295 -24.11 -7.73 15.90
C ARG A 295 -23.51 -8.55 17.04
N VAL A 296 -24.30 -9.47 17.60
CA VAL A 296 -23.85 -10.36 18.69
C VAL A 296 -22.68 -11.23 18.23
N TRP A 297 -22.71 -11.71 16.98
CA TRP A 297 -21.62 -12.49 16.41
C TRP A 297 -20.32 -11.69 16.31
N VAL A 298 -20.35 -10.43 15.85
CA VAL A 298 -19.15 -9.57 15.78
C VAL A 298 -18.53 -9.34 17.15
N GLU A 299 -19.35 -9.09 18.17
CA GLU A 299 -18.88 -8.94 19.56
C GLU A 299 -18.19 -10.21 20.05
N ARG A 300 -18.83 -11.37 19.85
CA ARG A 300 -18.26 -12.67 20.22
C ARG A 300 -16.96 -12.98 19.46
N ARG A 301 -16.90 -12.66 18.17
CA ARG A 301 -15.70 -12.84 17.33
C ARG A 301 -14.51 -12.06 17.90
N ASN A 302 -14.72 -10.79 18.22
CA ASN A 302 -13.66 -9.94 18.75
C ASN A 302 -13.18 -10.44 20.11
N GLN A 303 -14.11 -10.82 21.00
CA GLN A 303 -13.78 -11.38 22.30
C GLN A 303 -12.95 -12.67 22.20
N GLN A 304 -13.33 -13.59 21.30
CA GLN A 304 -12.57 -14.83 21.06
C GLN A 304 -11.17 -14.56 20.53
N ALA A 305 -11.02 -13.60 19.62
CA ALA A 305 -9.71 -13.21 19.12
C ALA A 305 -8.82 -12.59 20.21
N ASP A 306 -9.41 -11.80 21.12
CA ASP A 306 -8.68 -11.18 22.22
C ASP A 306 -8.29 -12.19 23.32
N ASP A 307 -9.18 -13.13 23.66
CA ASP A 307 -8.90 -14.17 24.67
C ASP A 307 -7.85 -15.19 24.19
N ALA A 308 -7.78 -15.45 22.90
CA ALA A 308 -6.75 -16.31 22.31
C ALA A 308 -5.34 -15.70 22.40
N LEU A 309 -5.22 -14.37 22.56
CA LEU A 309 -3.92 -13.71 22.80
C LEU A 309 -3.49 -13.82 24.26
N ARG A 310 -4.44 -13.95 25.19
CA ARG A 310 -4.16 -14.08 26.64
C ARG A 310 -3.62 -15.46 27.02
N THR A 311 -3.91 -16.46 26.19
CA THR A 311 -3.60 -17.88 26.43
C THR A 311 -2.36 -18.37 25.69
N LYS A 312 -1.73 -17.51 24.86
CA LYS A 312 -0.59 -17.87 24.02
C LYS A 312 0.65 -17.04 24.37
N ASP A 313 1.67 -17.72 24.86
CA ASP A 313 3.02 -17.18 24.99
C ASP A 313 3.75 -17.41 23.66
N THR A 314 3.55 -16.52 22.67
CA THR A 314 4.07 -16.70 21.30
C THR A 314 5.13 -15.66 20.95
N ALA A 315 6.23 -16.12 20.35
CA ALA A 315 7.22 -15.26 19.69
C ALA A 315 6.66 -14.57 18.41
N GLU A 316 5.53 -15.05 17.88
CA GLU A 316 4.81 -14.46 16.75
C GLU A 316 4.06 -13.18 17.20
N SER A 317 4.06 -12.15 16.36
CA SER A 317 3.37 -10.87 16.65
C SER A 317 1.91 -11.11 17.01
N SER A 318 1.47 -10.63 18.18
CA SER A 318 0.08 -10.76 18.65
C SER A 318 -0.94 -10.26 17.63
N ARG A 319 -0.56 -9.30 16.78
CA ARG A 319 -1.38 -8.82 15.66
C ARG A 319 -1.67 -9.93 14.64
N ILE A 320 -0.65 -10.69 14.22
CA ILE A 320 -0.77 -11.74 13.20
C ILE A 320 -1.69 -12.85 13.72
N VAL A 321 -1.49 -13.26 14.97
CA VAL A 321 -2.33 -14.27 15.63
C VAL A 321 -3.79 -13.80 15.70
N ARG A 322 -4.02 -12.54 16.10
CA ARG A 322 -5.36 -11.96 16.18
C ARG A 322 -6.05 -11.91 14.82
N ASP A 323 -5.38 -11.37 13.81
CA ASP A 323 -5.95 -11.20 12.46
C ASP A 323 -6.27 -12.55 11.82
N ARG A 324 -5.43 -13.57 12.05
CA ARG A 324 -5.67 -14.95 11.61
C ARG A 324 -6.94 -15.54 12.23
N ILE A 325 -7.15 -15.34 13.54
CA ILE A 325 -8.33 -15.84 14.25
C ILE A 325 -9.58 -15.11 13.78
N LEU A 326 -9.52 -13.78 13.70
CA LEU A 326 -10.61 -12.97 13.15
C LEU A 326 -10.98 -13.44 11.75
N ARG A 327 -9.98 -13.74 10.89
CA ARG A 327 -10.20 -14.22 9.54
C ARG A 327 -10.93 -15.55 9.55
N GLN A 328 -10.42 -16.55 10.29
CA GLN A 328 -11.02 -17.89 10.36
C GLN A 328 -12.48 -17.84 10.81
N LEU A 329 -12.78 -17.07 11.85
CA LEU A 329 -14.15 -16.89 12.33
C LEU A 329 -15.02 -16.21 11.26
N THR A 330 -14.48 -15.21 10.56
CA THR A 330 -15.18 -14.49 9.49
C THR A 330 -15.47 -15.38 8.28
N GLU A 331 -14.55 -16.27 7.90
CA GLU A 331 -14.73 -17.27 6.85
C GLU A 331 -15.80 -18.31 7.24
N GLN A 332 -15.79 -18.77 8.49
CA GLN A 332 -16.81 -19.69 9.03
C GLN A 332 -18.21 -19.07 8.96
N ARG A 333 -18.37 -17.84 9.44
CA ARG A 333 -19.64 -17.13 9.38
C ARG A 333 -20.10 -16.88 7.94
N SER A 334 -19.17 -16.57 7.05
CA SER A 334 -19.48 -16.41 5.62
C SER A 334 -20.04 -17.70 5.03
N ALA A 335 -19.50 -18.87 5.41
CA ALA A 335 -20.02 -20.17 4.98
C ALA A 335 -21.42 -20.45 5.56
N GLU A 336 -21.68 -20.11 6.83
CA GLU A 336 -23.01 -20.23 7.45
C GLU A 336 -24.07 -19.39 6.71
N LEU A 337 -23.78 -18.11 6.46
CA LEU A 337 -24.72 -17.23 5.76
C LEU A 337 -24.91 -17.61 4.29
N ARG A 338 -23.89 -18.19 3.63
CA ARG A 338 -24.03 -18.73 2.26
C ARG A 338 -25.03 -19.88 2.20
N LYS A 339 -25.04 -20.79 3.19
CA LYS A 339 -26.04 -21.88 3.24
C LYS A 339 -27.47 -21.35 3.31
N GLN A 340 -27.68 -20.20 3.95
CA GLN A 340 -29.00 -19.56 4.01
C GLN A 340 -29.41 -18.86 2.71
N LEU A 341 -28.46 -18.65 1.77
CA LEU A 341 -28.74 -18.12 0.43
C LEU A 341 -29.10 -19.22 -0.58
N GLU A 342 -28.83 -20.49 -0.29
CA GLU A 342 -29.22 -21.58 -1.18
C GLU A 342 -30.75 -21.68 -1.23
N PRO A 343 -31.37 -21.84 -2.42
CA PRO A 343 -32.80 -22.04 -2.52
C PRO A 343 -33.18 -23.33 -1.79
N ASP A 344 -34.23 -23.25 -0.98
CA ASP A 344 -34.81 -24.38 -0.25
C ASP A 344 -35.05 -25.54 -1.23
N GLN A 345 -34.21 -26.57 -1.22
CA GLN A 345 -34.54 -27.87 -1.85
C GLN A 345 -35.61 -28.53 -0.97
N ARG A 346 -36.80 -27.95 -0.90
CA ARG A 346 -37.98 -28.69 -0.49
C ARG A 346 -38.37 -29.58 -1.65
N SER A 347 -37.99 -30.84 -1.53
CA SER A 347 -38.46 -31.95 -2.35
C SER A 347 -39.96 -31.83 -2.65
N PRO A 348 -40.42 -32.12 -3.88
CA PRO A 348 -41.84 -32.37 -4.09
C PRO A 348 -42.23 -33.63 -3.29
N SER A 349 -43.28 -33.51 -2.48
CA SER A 349 -43.94 -34.66 -1.86
C SER A 349 -44.40 -35.64 -2.95
N PRO A 350 -44.37 -36.95 -2.67
CA PRO A 350 -44.84 -37.96 -3.61
C PRO A 350 -46.37 -37.88 -3.72
N GLU A 351 -46.87 -37.82 -4.95
CA GLU A 351 -48.19 -38.34 -5.31
C GLU A 351 -48.03 -39.61 -6.13
#